data_AF-A0A1I1LTX1-F1
#
_entry.id   AF-A0A1I1LTX1-F1
#
_cell.length_a   1.000
_cell.length_b   1.000
_cell.length_c   1.000
_cell.angle_alpha   90.00
_cell.angle_beta   90.00
_cell.angle_gamma   90.00
#
_symmetry.space_group_name_H-M   'P 1'
#
loop_
_entity.id
_entity.type
_entity.pdbx_description
1 polymer ?
#
loop_
_entity_poly.entity_id
_entity_poly.type
_entity_poly.pdbx_seq_one_letter_code
_entity_poly.pdbx_strand_id
1 'polypeptide(L)'
;MTVLAWYDIIIHKDNLVLSYFIPIMYRQAIVLKIANGLEFINDEDVIGKWENIGWTENSATVSINDLNDVSGEFHILFFLPNGEPYWIFEGWTKGVLLIHYGGDDPILSYNYEISLISGKHYLFLHLENKTEVFIKRDNIRYNKETLGRHDDINKPFISDNNVFGKWRSVAFVGKAEDFNEDDICQNLYLKFLEFFPDGSLIQSYMDTTWQDKWTKGYIMSIHRTTAAEYYIEKINGTEYLFMEWKKGNYIYGGMKPDYYVFKREK
;
A
#
# COMPACT_ATOMS: atom_id res chain seq x y z
N MET A 1 30.74 36.38 -24.31
CA MET A 1 30.48 37.82 -24.29
C MET A 1 29.45 38.06 -23.21
N THR A 2 29.94 38.54 -22.07
CA THR A 2 29.29 38.51 -20.77
C THR A 2 28.53 39.82 -20.59
N VAL A 3 27.25 39.76 -20.22
CA VAL A 3 26.57 40.93 -19.63
C VAL A 3 26.34 40.58 -18.17
N LEU A 4 27.25 41.06 -17.32
CA LEU A 4 27.12 41.01 -15.87
C LEU A 4 26.34 42.25 -15.46
N ALA A 5 25.12 42.07 -14.96
CA ALA A 5 24.40 43.13 -14.27
C ALA A 5 24.82 43.11 -12.80
N TRP A 6 25.36 44.23 -12.33
CA TRP A 6 25.83 44.44 -10.96
C TRP A 6 24.89 45.44 -10.28
N TYR A 7 24.57 45.21 -9.02
CA TYR A 7 23.99 46.24 -8.16
C TYR A 7 24.81 46.38 -6.89
N ASP A 8 25.24 47.61 -6.62
CA ASP A 8 25.79 48.02 -5.33
C ASP A 8 24.62 48.35 -4.39
N ILE A 9 24.53 47.63 -3.27
CA ILE A 9 23.69 48.05 -2.15
C ILE A 9 24.60 48.74 -1.15
N ILE A 10 24.55 50.08 -1.09
CA ILE A 10 25.25 50.89 -0.11
C ILE A 10 24.31 51.09 1.09
N ILE A 11 24.66 50.55 2.25
CA ILE A 11 24.00 50.85 3.52
C ILE A 11 24.96 51.67 4.37
N HIS A 12 24.58 52.91 4.69
CA HIS A 12 25.35 53.76 5.60
C HIS A 12 24.91 53.53 7.05
N LYS A 13 25.82 52.95 7.85
CA LYS A 13 25.87 53.15 9.29
C LYS A 13 27.32 53.06 9.76
N ASP A 14 27.78 54.15 10.37
CA ASP A 14 29.00 54.26 11.19
C ASP A 14 30.30 53.68 10.59
N ASN A 15 30.84 54.41 9.59
CA ASN A 15 32.27 54.45 9.18
C ASN A 15 33.06 53.14 9.00
N LEU A 16 32.39 52.02 8.70
CA LEU A 16 33.04 50.79 8.24
C LEU A 16 32.33 50.27 6.99
N VAL A 17 33.01 50.33 5.85
CA VAL A 17 32.55 49.70 4.61
C VAL A 17 32.88 48.21 4.69
N LEU A 18 31.88 47.38 4.97
CA LEU A 18 31.96 45.93 4.82
C LEU A 18 31.33 45.54 3.48
N SER A 19 32.17 45.21 2.50
CA SER A 19 31.72 44.58 1.26
C SER A 19 31.53 43.08 1.49
N TYR A 20 30.27 42.62 1.52
CA TYR A 20 29.96 41.20 1.50
C TYR A 20 29.87 40.72 0.06
N PHE A 21 30.87 39.95 -0.36
CA PHE A 21 30.83 39.18 -1.60
C PHE A 21 30.03 37.91 -1.32
N ILE A 22 28.82 37.80 -1.87
CA ILE A 22 28.07 36.55 -1.89
C ILE A 22 28.27 35.94 -3.28
N PRO A 23 29.04 34.84 -3.43
CA PRO A 23 29.05 34.08 -4.66
C PRO A 23 27.65 33.48 -4.86
N ILE A 24 27.11 33.58 -6.08
CA ILE A 24 25.94 32.80 -6.48
C ILE A 24 26.36 31.33 -6.40
N MET A 25 26.03 30.66 -5.29
CA MET A 25 26.10 29.21 -5.22
C MET A 25 25.11 28.67 -6.25
N TYR A 26 25.65 27.93 -7.22
CA TYR A 26 24.89 27.02 -8.06
C TYR A 26 23.89 26.26 -7.18
N ARG A 27 22.58 26.48 -7.38
CA ARG A 27 21.58 25.50 -6.96
C ARG A 27 21.87 24.26 -7.79
N GLN A 28 22.58 23.27 -7.22
CA GLN A 28 22.48 21.91 -7.73
C GLN A 28 20.99 21.55 -7.67
N ALA A 29 20.39 21.28 -8.83
CA ALA A 29 19.06 20.70 -8.87
C ALA A 29 19.13 19.40 -8.06
N ILE A 30 18.34 19.30 -6.99
CA ILE A 30 18.22 18.05 -6.25
C ILE A 30 17.54 17.08 -7.21
N VAL A 31 18.31 16.15 -7.77
CA VAL A 31 17.77 15.06 -8.59
C VAL A 31 17.09 14.11 -7.63
N LEU A 32 15.77 14.08 -7.64
CA LEU A 32 15.00 13.11 -6.87
C LEU A 32 15.27 11.73 -7.47
N LYS A 33 15.72 10.80 -6.63
CA LYS A 33 15.88 9.39 -7.00
C LYS A 33 14.78 8.59 -6.35
N ILE A 34 14.20 7.65 -7.09
CA ILE A 34 13.29 6.65 -6.55
C ILE A 34 14.07 5.41 -6.10
N ALA A 35 13.36 4.40 -5.60
CA ALA A 35 13.96 3.10 -5.31
C ALA A 35 14.75 2.57 -6.53
N ASN A 36 15.74 1.71 -6.29
CA ASN A 36 16.72 1.27 -7.30
C ASN A 36 17.61 2.37 -7.91
N GLY A 37 17.56 3.61 -7.41
CA GLY A 37 18.50 4.68 -7.79
C GLY A 37 18.21 5.34 -9.15
N LEU A 38 17.06 5.03 -9.76
CA LEU A 38 16.58 5.67 -10.98
C LEU A 38 16.28 7.15 -10.74
N GLU A 39 16.53 7.98 -11.76
CA GLU A 39 16.11 9.38 -11.76
C GLU A 39 14.59 9.47 -11.93
N PHE A 40 13.96 10.30 -11.08
CA PHE A 40 12.54 10.56 -11.19
C PHE A 40 12.24 11.54 -12.31
N ILE A 41 11.44 11.07 -13.28
CA ILE A 41 10.85 11.87 -14.34
C ILE A 41 9.33 11.79 -14.13
N ASN A 42 8.72 12.92 -13.86
CA ASN A 42 7.29 13.00 -13.64
C ASN A 42 6.50 12.74 -14.94
N ASP A 43 5.36 12.08 -14.81
CA ASP A 43 4.35 11.95 -15.85
C ASP A 43 2.99 12.32 -15.22
N GLU A 44 2.48 13.51 -15.58
CA GLU A 44 1.22 14.00 -15.02
C GLU A 44 0.01 13.19 -15.47
N ASP A 45 0.10 12.55 -16.65
CA ASP A 45 -1.01 11.82 -17.24
C ASP A 45 -1.27 10.48 -16.55
N VAL A 46 -0.31 9.96 -15.77
CA VAL A 46 -0.50 8.72 -15.00
C VAL A 46 -1.10 8.96 -13.62
N ILE A 47 -0.98 10.17 -13.06
CA ILE A 47 -1.44 10.47 -11.69
C ILE A 47 -2.93 10.15 -11.52
N GLY A 48 -3.25 9.43 -10.44
CA GLY A 48 -4.62 9.04 -10.09
C GLY A 48 -4.79 7.53 -9.91
N LYS A 49 -6.06 7.11 -9.87
CA LYS A 49 -6.45 5.71 -9.70
C LYS A 49 -6.70 5.00 -11.03
N TRP A 50 -6.22 3.77 -11.09
CA TRP A 50 -6.36 2.84 -12.20
C TRP A 50 -6.96 1.52 -11.72
N GLU A 51 -7.84 0.93 -12.52
CA GLU A 51 -8.47 -0.36 -12.21
C GLU A 51 -8.15 -1.37 -13.30
N ASN A 52 -7.71 -2.57 -12.90
CA ASN A 52 -7.40 -3.66 -13.80
C ASN A 52 -8.69 -4.15 -14.47
N ILE A 53 -8.66 -4.26 -15.80
CA ILE A 53 -9.80 -4.72 -16.61
C ILE A 53 -9.52 -6.04 -17.32
N GLY A 54 -8.34 -6.63 -17.10
CA GLY A 54 -7.93 -7.88 -17.70
C GLY A 54 -6.46 -7.87 -18.11
N TRP A 55 -6.06 -8.94 -18.79
CA TRP A 55 -4.70 -9.08 -19.29
C TRP A 55 -4.67 -9.75 -20.67
N THR A 56 -3.56 -9.59 -21.36
CA THR A 56 -3.25 -10.28 -22.62
C THR A 56 -1.85 -10.88 -22.55
N GLU A 57 -1.59 -11.93 -23.32
CA GLU A 57 -0.22 -12.32 -23.63
C GLU A 57 0.53 -11.16 -24.27
N ASN A 58 1.84 -11.12 -24.07
CA ASN A 58 2.71 -10.08 -24.62
C ASN A 58 2.68 -10.16 -26.15
N SER A 59 1.95 -9.25 -26.77
CA SER A 59 1.79 -9.14 -28.22
C SER A 59 2.05 -7.70 -28.67
N ALA A 60 2.41 -7.53 -29.94
CA ALA A 60 2.67 -6.21 -30.50
C ALA A 60 1.40 -5.32 -30.59
N THR A 61 0.21 -5.89 -30.41
CA THR A 61 -1.07 -5.19 -30.53
C THR A 61 -2.05 -5.67 -29.46
N VAL A 62 -2.33 -4.82 -28.47
CA VAL A 62 -3.29 -5.13 -27.42
C VAL A 62 -4.70 -4.70 -27.83
N SER A 63 -5.63 -5.65 -27.97
CA SER A 63 -7.06 -5.38 -28.11
C SER A 63 -7.69 -5.27 -26.72
N ILE A 64 -8.24 -4.11 -26.37
CA ILE A 64 -8.94 -3.89 -25.09
C ILE A 64 -10.28 -4.64 -24.99
N ASN A 65 -10.80 -5.18 -26.10
CA ASN A 65 -12.06 -5.90 -26.13
C ASN A 65 -11.88 -7.42 -25.95
N ASP A 66 -10.65 -7.92 -26.10
CA ASP A 66 -10.32 -9.34 -26.09
C ASP A 66 -9.33 -9.65 -24.96
N LEU A 67 -9.61 -9.13 -23.77
CA LEU A 67 -8.81 -9.36 -22.58
C LEU A 67 -9.26 -10.64 -21.88
N ASN A 68 -8.29 -11.40 -21.36
CA ASN A 68 -8.57 -12.43 -20.38
C ASN A 68 -9.03 -11.78 -19.06
N ASP A 69 -9.80 -12.54 -18.28
CA ASP A 69 -10.25 -12.11 -16.95
C ASP A 69 -9.08 -11.66 -16.08
N VAL A 70 -9.34 -10.65 -15.25
CA VAL A 70 -8.37 -10.07 -14.33
C VAL A 70 -7.58 -11.18 -13.62
N SER A 71 -6.27 -11.10 -13.75
CA SER A 71 -5.32 -11.99 -13.09
C SER A 71 -4.23 -11.15 -12.47
N GLY A 72 -3.62 -11.63 -11.39
CA GLY A 72 -2.55 -10.91 -10.68
C GLY A 72 -2.89 -10.64 -9.23
N GLU A 73 -1.95 -10.00 -8.54
CA GLU A 73 -1.98 -9.81 -7.09
C GLU A 73 -2.60 -8.47 -6.67
N PHE A 74 -2.98 -7.63 -7.64
CA PHE A 74 -3.63 -6.34 -7.39
C PHE A 74 -4.58 -5.95 -8.53
N HIS A 75 -5.75 -5.45 -8.16
CA HIS A 75 -6.78 -4.98 -9.09
C HIS A 75 -6.81 -3.46 -9.21
N ILE A 76 -6.14 -2.76 -8.30
CA ILE A 76 -6.10 -1.30 -8.25
C ILE A 76 -4.63 -0.86 -8.21
N LEU A 77 -4.33 0.16 -9.00
CA LEU A 77 -3.03 0.80 -9.03
C LEU A 77 -3.23 2.31 -8.89
N PHE A 78 -2.41 2.93 -8.05
CA PHE A 78 -2.33 4.38 -7.89
C PHE A 78 -0.95 4.87 -8.31
N PHE A 79 -0.92 5.96 -9.06
CA PHE A 79 0.30 6.74 -9.29
C PHE A 79 0.25 7.97 -8.39
N LEU A 80 1.04 7.95 -7.31
CA LEU A 80 1.15 9.05 -6.36
C LEU A 80 2.06 10.16 -6.91
N PRO A 81 1.85 11.44 -6.57
CA PRO A 81 2.76 12.51 -6.92
C PRO A 81 4.22 12.22 -6.53
N ASN A 82 5.17 12.77 -7.28
CA ASN A 82 6.61 12.67 -7.01
C ASN A 82 7.19 11.23 -6.97
N GLY A 83 6.50 10.25 -7.55
CA GLY A 83 6.99 8.87 -7.53
C GLY A 83 6.87 8.19 -6.17
N GLU A 84 6.03 8.70 -5.27
CA GLU A 84 5.96 8.24 -3.87
C GLU A 84 5.60 6.74 -3.78
N PRO A 85 6.34 5.96 -2.96
CA PRO A 85 6.09 4.52 -2.79
C PRO A 85 4.98 4.23 -1.77
N TYR A 86 4.25 3.15 -2.01
CA TYR A 86 3.24 2.61 -1.09
C TYR A 86 3.05 1.11 -1.31
N TRP A 87 2.73 0.39 -0.22
CA TRP A 87 2.50 -1.05 -0.25
C TRP A 87 3.65 -1.81 -0.90
N ILE A 88 3.42 -2.53 -2.00
CA ILE A 88 4.44 -3.24 -2.80
C ILE A 88 5.04 -2.37 -3.90
N PHE A 89 4.48 -1.18 -4.16
CA PHE A 89 4.96 -0.27 -5.19
C PHE A 89 6.06 0.61 -4.63
N GLU A 90 7.31 0.33 -5.00
CA GLU A 90 8.52 1.02 -4.52
C GLU A 90 8.77 2.35 -5.25
N GLY A 91 7.74 2.85 -5.93
CA GLY A 91 7.73 4.11 -6.65
C GLY A 91 7.66 3.90 -8.15
N TRP A 92 7.65 5.02 -8.87
CA TRP A 92 7.54 5.03 -10.33
C TRP A 92 8.30 6.23 -10.89
N THR A 93 8.69 6.11 -12.16
CA THR A 93 9.17 7.21 -13.00
C THR A 93 8.47 7.06 -14.35
N LYS A 94 8.55 8.06 -15.23
CA LYS A 94 7.86 8.01 -16.52
C LYS A 94 8.19 6.72 -17.28
N GLY A 95 7.16 5.92 -17.56
CA GLY A 95 7.26 4.64 -18.27
C GLY A 95 7.74 3.45 -17.44
N VAL A 96 8.05 3.60 -16.14
CA VAL A 96 8.56 2.52 -15.28
C VAL A 96 7.86 2.51 -13.92
N LEU A 97 7.37 1.34 -13.51
CA LEU A 97 6.83 1.06 -12.18
C LEU A 97 7.75 0.07 -11.46
N LEU A 98 8.06 0.33 -10.19
CA LEU A 98 8.87 -0.54 -9.34
C LEU A 98 7.98 -1.32 -8.38
N ILE A 99 8.19 -2.63 -8.29
CA ILE A 99 7.40 -3.54 -7.44
C ILE A 99 8.32 -4.42 -6.59
N HIS A 100 7.99 -4.59 -5.32
CA HIS A 100 8.69 -5.47 -4.39
C HIS A 100 7.67 -6.27 -3.57
N TYR A 101 7.69 -7.59 -3.75
CA TYR A 101 6.74 -8.51 -3.12
C TYR A 101 7.07 -8.85 -1.65
N GLY A 102 8.18 -8.31 -1.14
CA GLY A 102 8.61 -8.43 0.25
C GLY A 102 9.61 -9.54 0.50
N GLY A 103 10.02 -9.69 1.77
CA GLY A 103 11.04 -10.67 2.14
C GLY A 103 12.42 -10.31 1.59
N ASP A 104 13.11 -11.31 1.04
CA ASP A 104 14.43 -11.18 0.42
C ASP A 104 14.36 -11.02 -1.11
N ASP A 105 13.16 -10.83 -1.67
CA ASP A 105 12.96 -10.69 -3.11
C ASP A 105 13.53 -9.35 -3.64
N PRO A 106 14.05 -9.33 -4.88
CA PRO A 106 14.54 -8.09 -5.47
C PRO A 106 13.40 -7.12 -5.80
N ILE A 107 13.71 -5.82 -5.85
CA ILE A 107 12.81 -4.83 -6.44
C ILE A 107 12.82 -5.00 -7.96
N LEU A 108 11.66 -5.35 -8.51
CA LEU A 108 11.41 -5.57 -9.93
C LEU A 108 11.05 -4.25 -10.61
N SER A 109 11.44 -4.12 -11.88
CA SER A 109 11.20 -2.92 -12.69
C SER A 109 10.39 -3.31 -13.92
N TYR A 110 9.17 -2.79 -14.01
CA TYR A 110 8.25 -3.07 -15.10
C TYR A 110 7.98 -1.83 -15.93
N ASN A 111 7.99 -1.99 -17.25
CA ASN A 111 7.64 -0.91 -18.15
C ASN A 111 6.13 -0.77 -18.22
N TYR A 112 5.65 0.47 -18.34
CA TYR A 112 4.27 0.73 -18.67
C TYR A 112 4.14 1.77 -19.79
N GLU A 113 3.02 1.70 -20.49
CA GLU A 113 2.61 2.70 -21.47
C GLU A 113 1.19 3.16 -21.16
N ILE A 114 0.85 4.39 -21.57
CA ILE A 114 -0.53 4.87 -21.54
C ILE A 114 -1.03 5.21 -22.94
N SER A 115 -2.31 4.98 -23.20
CA SER A 115 -2.94 5.36 -24.47
C SER A 115 -4.37 5.85 -24.27
N LEU A 116 -4.80 6.78 -25.12
CA LEU A 116 -6.17 7.25 -25.20
C LEU A 116 -6.90 6.46 -26.29
N ILE A 117 -7.82 5.58 -25.91
CA ILE A 117 -8.61 4.75 -26.84
C ILE A 117 -10.08 5.08 -26.61
N SER A 118 -10.77 5.52 -27.67
CA SER A 118 -12.20 5.85 -27.62
C SER A 118 -12.58 6.81 -26.47
N GLY A 119 -11.71 7.80 -26.20
CA GLY A 119 -11.92 8.80 -25.15
C GLY A 119 -11.64 8.33 -23.72
N LYS A 120 -11.07 7.13 -23.52
CA LYS A 120 -10.68 6.61 -22.20
C LYS A 120 -9.17 6.35 -22.15
N HIS A 121 -8.56 6.65 -21.01
CA HIS A 121 -7.15 6.39 -20.77
C HIS A 121 -6.95 4.95 -20.29
N TYR A 122 -6.05 4.25 -20.96
CA TYR A 122 -5.62 2.90 -20.63
C TYR A 122 -4.14 2.91 -20.27
N LEU A 123 -3.77 2.04 -19.33
CA LEU A 123 -2.40 1.76 -18.96
C LEU A 123 -2.10 0.29 -19.24
N PHE A 124 -0.98 0.04 -19.90
CA PHE A 124 -0.49 -1.29 -20.24
C PHE A 124 0.77 -1.54 -19.41
N LEU A 125 0.68 -2.42 -18.42
CA LEU A 125 1.80 -2.79 -17.56
C LEU A 125 2.41 -4.10 -18.07
N HIS A 126 3.64 -4.06 -18.54
CA HIS A 126 4.32 -5.22 -19.14
C HIS A 126 5.08 -6.00 -18.09
N LEU A 127 4.49 -7.11 -17.67
CA LEU A 127 5.12 -8.12 -16.83
C LEU A 127 5.87 -9.14 -17.71
N GLU A 128 6.65 -10.02 -17.09
CA GLU A 128 7.52 -10.96 -17.82
C GLU A 128 6.77 -11.83 -18.83
N ASN A 129 5.58 -12.30 -18.47
CA ASN A 129 4.78 -13.24 -19.27
C ASN A 129 3.47 -12.68 -19.81
N LYS A 130 3.04 -11.49 -19.38
CA LYS A 130 1.75 -10.91 -19.74
C LYS A 130 1.77 -9.40 -19.64
N THR A 131 0.80 -8.77 -20.30
CA THR A 131 0.50 -7.35 -20.14
C THR A 131 -0.82 -7.21 -19.39
N GLU A 132 -0.77 -6.60 -18.21
CA GLU A 132 -1.98 -6.22 -17.47
C GLU A 132 -2.49 -4.88 -17.97
N VAL A 133 -3.80 -4.79 -18.18
CA VAL A 133 -4.45 -3.61 -18.75
C VAL A 133 -5.32 -2.96 -17.69
N PHE A 134 -5.10 -1.67 -17.48
CA PHE A 134 -5.84 -0.87 -16.53
C PHE A 134 -6.57 0.26 -17.23
N ILE A 135 -7.70 0.67 -16.67
CA ILE A 135 -8.45 1.84 -17.10
C ILE A 135 -8.39 2.93 -16.03
N LYS A 136 -8.17 4.18 -16.46
CA LYS A 136 -8.13 5.33 -15.54
C LYS A 136 -9.53 5.59 -14.98
N ARG A 137 -9.63 5.75 -13.66
CA ARG A 137 -10.88 6.02 -12.96
C ARG A 137 -11.02 7.48 -12.51
N ASP A 138 -9.91 8.10 -12.15
CA ASP A 138 -9.87 9.50 -11.75
C ASP A 138 -8.47 10.10 -11.97
N ASN A 139 -8.34 11.40 -11.72
CA ASN A 139 -7.08 12.15 -11.75
C ASN A 139 -6.76 12.73 -10.36
N ILE A 140 -7.24 12.08 -9.29
CA ILE A 140 -7.08 12.62 -7.94
C ILE A 140 -5.61 12.48 -7.52
N ARG A 141 -5.04 13.55 -6.98
CA ARG A 141 -3.73 13.53 -6.34
C ARG A 141 -3.88 12.95 -4.93
N TYR A 142 -3.81 11.64 -4.82
CA TYR A 142 -3.82 10.97 -3.53
C TYR A 142 -2.55 11.27 -2.75
N ASN A 143 -2.68 11.33 -1.43
CA ASN A 143 -1.56 11.22 -0.51
C ASN A 143 -1.58 9.83 0.15
N LYS A 144 -0.45 9.41 0.69
CA LYS A 144 -0.29 8.07 1.30
C LYS A 144 -1.20 7.83 2.52
N GLU A 145 -1.56 8.88 3.26
CA GLU A 145 -2.35 8.77 4.49
C GLU A 145 -3.83 8.48 4.23
N THR A 146 -4.34 8.94 3.09
CA THR A 146 -5.74 8.75 2.67
C THR A 146 -5.88 7.75 1.51
N LEU A 147 -4.84 6.97 1.25
CA LEU A 147 -4.79 6.07 0.10
C LEU A 147 -5.52 4.76 0.40
N GLY A 148 -6.32 4.32 -0.58
CA GLY A 148 -6.94 3.00 -0.56
C GLY A 148 -8.27 2.97 0.17
N ARG A 149 -8.65 1.79 0.65
CA ARG A 149 -9.92 1.52 1.32
C ARG A 149 -9.82 1.88 2.81
N HIS A 150 -10.79 2.66 3.27
CA HIS A 150 -11.00 2.99 4.68
C HIS A 150 -12.40 2.54 5.09
N ASP A 151 -12.50 1.81 6.19
CA ASP A 151 -13.78 1.37 6.77
C ASP A 151 -14.26 2.35 7.85
N ASP A 152 -15.54 2.28 8.19
CA ASP A 152 -16.03 2.94 9.39
C ASP A 152 -15.60 2.19 10.66
N ILE A 153 -14.69 2.83 11.40
CA ILE A 153 -14.17 2.33 12.68
C ILE A 153 -14.86 2.96 13.90
N ASN A 154 -15.82 3.86 13.71
CA ASN A 154 -16.55 4.50 14.81
C ASN A 154 -17.68 3.61 15.33
N LYS A 155 -17.35 2.40 15.77
CA LYS A 155 -18.30 1.45 16.31
C LYS A 155 -18.44 1.62 17.83
N PRO A 156 -19.66 1.58 18.40
CA PRO A 156 -19.83 1.59 19.84
C PRO A 156 -19.20 0.33 20.45
N PHE A 157 -18.61 0.48 21.63
CA PHE A 157 -18.05 -0.66 22.34
C PHE A 157 -19.16 -1.55 22.90
N ILE A 158 -19.12 -2.82 22.52
CA ILE A 158 -19.95 -3.90 23.03
C ILE A 158 -18.99 -4.99 23.49
N SER A 159 -19.02 -5.32 24.77
CA SER A 159 -18.14 -6.35 25.34
C SER A 159 -18.55 -7.76 24.88
N ASP A 160 -17.57 -8.65 24.78
CA ASP A 160 -17.73 -10.08 24.56
C ASP A 160 -16.74 -10.83 25.45
N ASN A 161 -17.25 -11.44 26.53
CA ASN A 161 -16.38 -12.14 27.47
C ASN A 161 -15.68 -13.36 26.86
N ASN A 162 -16.20 -13.90 25.75
CA ASN A 162 -15.61 -15.07 25.11
C ASN A 162 -14.29 -14.73 24.41
N VAL A 163 -14.00 -13.48 24.07
CA VAL A 163 -12.76 -13.15 23.32
C VAL A 163 -11.57 -12.85 24.22
N PHE A 164 -11.79 -12.63 25.52
CA PHE A 164 -10.76 -12.14 26.42
C PHE A 164 -9.52 -13.04 26.47
N GLY A 165 -8.38 -12.38 26.70
CA GLY A 165 -7.08 -13.03 26.81
C GLY A 165 -6.40 -13.19 25.47
N LYS A 166 -5.39 -14.07 25.46
CA LYS A 166 -4.41 -14.17 24.39
C LYS A 166 -4.74 -15.33 23.44
N TRP A 167 -4.57 -15.06 22.15
CA TRP A 167 -4.81 -15.97 21.05
C TRP A 167 -3.58 -16.02 20.17
N ARG A 168 -3.16 -17.21 19.76
CA ARG A 168 -2.01 -17.44 18.89
C ARG A 168 -2.47 -17.85 17.50
N SER A 169 -1.90 -17.23 16.47
CA SER A 169 -2.15 -17.57 15.07
C SER A 169 -1.75 -19.02 14.79
N VAL A 170 -2.59 -19.77 14.09
CA VAL A 170 -2.37 -21.17 13.72
C VAL A 170 -2.55 -21.43 12.22
N ALA A 171 -3.25 -20.56 11.49
CA ALA A 171 -3.36 -20.66 10.03
C ALA A 171 -3.61 -19.29 9.39
N PHE A 172 -3.32 -19.20 8.08
CA PHE A 172 -3.71 -18.11 7.20
C PHE A 172 -4.32 -18.72 5.94
N VAL A 173 -5.61 -18.46 5.69
CA VAL A 173 -6.40 -19.15 4.67
C VAL A 173 -7.17 -18.14 3.82
N GLY A 174 -7.34 -18.42 2.53
CA GLY A 174 -8.07 -17.53 1.62
C GLY A 174 -9.55 -17.41 1.96
N LYS A 175 -10.16 -18.51 2.41
CA LYS A 175 -11.52 -18.53 2.96
C LYS A 175 -11.53 -19.26 4.28
N ALA A 176 -12.39 -18.84 5.21
CA ALA A 176 -12.45 -19.45 6.52
C ALA A 176 -12.83 -20.94 6.47
N GLU A 177 -13.64 -21.35 5.49
CA GLU A 177 -14.06 -22.74 5.28
C GLU A 177 -12.91 -23.66 4.83
N ASP A 178 -11.80 -23.09 4.35
CA ASP A 178 -10.62 -23.84 3.91
C ASP A 178 -9.71 -24.24 5.10
N PHE A 179 -10.04 -23.81 6.33
CA PHE A 179 -9.23 -24.13 7.51
C PHE A 179 -9.29 -25.63 7.87
N ASN A 180 -8.11 -26.22 8.06
CA ASN A 180 -7.94 -27.59 8.55
C ASN A 180 -7.08 -27.58 9.83
N GLU A 181 -7.61 -28.13 10.93
CA GLU A 181 -6.89 -28.13 12.21
C GLU A 181 -5.68 -29.09 12.27
N ASP A 182 -5.57 -30.00 11.32
CA ASP A 182 -4.40 -30.88 11.16
C ASP A 182 -3.26 -30.18 10.40
N ASP A 183 -3.54 -29.06 9.72
CA ASP A 183 -2.57 -28.28 8.94
C ASP A 183 -2.26 -26.93 9.59
N ILE A 184 -1.51 -27.00 10.70
CA ILE A 184 -1.15 -25.82 11.48
C ILE A 184 0.15 -25.20 10.96
N CYS A 185 0.08 -23.92 10.61
CA CYS A 185 1.22 -23.11 10.24
C CYS A 185 1.95 -22.59 11.48
N GLN A 186 3.24 -22.91 11.58
CA GLN A 186 4.14 -22.24 12.51
C GLN A 186 4.84 -21.11 11.77
N ASN A 187 5.05 -19.97 12.43
CA ASN A 187 5.73 -18.79 11.90
C ASN A 187 4.93 -17.83 11.01
N LEU A 188 3.63 -17.67 11.24
CA LEU A 188 2.84 -16.62 10.57
C LEU A 188 3.29 -15.19 10.93
N TYR A 189 3.03 -14.20 10.07
CA TYR A 189 3.49 -12.81 10.28
C TYR A 189 2.82 -12.14 11.50
N LEU A 190 1.48 -12.20 11.58
CA LEU A 190 0.74 -11.87 12.81
C LEU A 190 0.76 -13.09 13.73
N LYS A 191 1.34 -12.93 14.93
CA LYS A 191 1.57 -14.03 15.88
C LYS A 191 0.47 -14.15 16.92
N PHE A 192 0.07 -13.01 17.50
CA PHE A 192 -0.83 -13.00 18.64
C PHE A 192 -1.84 -11.87 18.57
N LEU A 193 -3.02 -12.14 19.14
CA LEU A 193 -4.02 -11.16 19.52
C LEU A 193 -4.25 -11.26 21.03
N GLU A 194 -4.34 -10.14 21.73
CA GLU A 194 -4.72 -10.11 23.14
C GLU A 194 -5.83 -9.09 23.38
N PHE A 195 -6.98 -9.59 23.79
CA PHE A 195 -8.21 -8.81 24.00
C PHE A 195 -8.37 -8.44 25.47
N PHE A 196 -8.54 -7.15 25.74
CA PHE A 196 -8.74 -6.60 27.08
C PHE A 196 -10.20 -6.17 27.31
N PRO A 197 -10.72 -6.26 28.56
CA PRO A 197 -12.12 -5.95 28.88
C PRO A 197 -12.58 -4.52 28.57
N ASP A 198 -11.64 -3.58 28.46
CA ASP A 198 -11.89 -2.16 28.18
C ASP A 198 -12.04 -1.84 26.68
N GLY A 199 -11.96 -2.86 25.81
CA GLY A 199 -12.00 -2.70 24.37
C GLY A 199 -10.63 -2.45 23.72
N SER A 200 -9.55 -2.47 24.51
CA SER A 200 -8.19 -2.42 23.98
C SER A 200 -7.78 -3.78 23.41
N LEU A 201 -7.01 -3.75 22.31
CA LEU A 201 -6.45 -4.93 21.64
C LEU A 201 -4.95 -4.74 21.43
N ILE A 202 -4.17 -5.78 21.72
CA ILE A 202 -2.78 -5.86 21.30
C ILE A 202 -2.65 -6.86 20.14
N GLN A 203 -2.01 -6.44 19.05
CA GLN A 203 -1.63 -7.31 17.94
C GLN A 203 -0.11 -7.42 17.87
N SER A 204 0.44 -8.63 18.05
CA SER A 204 1.89 -8.85 18.00
C SER A 204 2.29 -9.50 16.67
N TYR A 205 3.13 -8.81 15.91
CA TYR A 205 3.72 -9.27 14.66
C TYR A 205 5.15 -9.82 14.91
N MET A 206 5.84 -10.27 13.86
CA MET A 206 7.21 -10.76 13.98
C MET A 206 8.19 -9.73 14.55
N ASP A 207 8.03 -8.46 14.17
CA ASP A 207 9.00 -7.38 14.37
C ASP A 207 8.44 -6.21 15.21
N THR A 208 7.12 -6.18 15.43
CA THR A 208 6.45 -5.03 16.05
C THR A 208 5.18 -5.44 16.79
N THR A 209 4.64 -4.53 17.59
CA THR A 209 3.37 -4.72 18.30
C THR A 209 2.52 -3.46 18.17
N TRP A 210 1.26 -3.65 17.83
CA TRP A 210 0.31 -2.57 17.55
C TRP A 210 -0.79 -2.58 18.59
N GLN A 211 -1.20 -1.38 19.01
CA GLN A 211 -2.33 -1.17 19.91
C GLN A 211 -3.53 -0.70 19.09
N ASP A 212 -4.60 -1.48 19.12
CA ASP A 212 -5.82 -1.26 18.37
C ASP A 212 -7.02 -1.39 19.30
N LYS A 213 -8.24 -1.32 18.74
CA LYS A 213 -9.47 -1.48 19.51
C LYS A 213 -10.25 -2.68 19.01
N TRP A 214 -11.13 -3.20 19.86
CA TRP A 214 -12.11 -4.20 19.48
C TRP A 214 -13.49 -3.89 20.07
N THR A 215 -14.51 -4.42 19.43
CA THR A 215 -15.90 -4.49 19.90
C THR A 215 -16.45 -5.85 19.47
N LYS A 216 -17.58 -6.30 20.00
CA LYS A 216 -18.16 -7.60 19.62
C LYS A 216 -18.27 -7.73 18.10
N GLY A 217 -17.60 -8.75 17.54
CA GLY A 217 -17.57 -9.07 16.11
C GLY A 217 -16.59 -8.26 15.25
N TYR A 218 -15.90 -7.24 15.79
CA TYR A 218 -14.98 -6.39 15.02
C TYR A 218 -13.68 -6.04 15.76
N ILE A 219 -12.57 -6.09 15.04
CA ILE A 219 -11.29 -5.47 15.39
C ILE A 219 -11.11 -4.22 14.53
N MET A 220 -10.83 -3.07 15.14
CA MET A 220 -10.59 -1.82 14.43
C MET A 220 -9.12 -1.47 14.47
N SER A 221 -8.49 -1.46 13.29
CA SER A 221 -7.13 -0.97 13.14
C SER A 221 -7.14 0.54 13.09
N ILE A 222 -6.65 1.22 14.12
CA ILE A 222 -6.71 2.69 14.23
C ILE A 222 -5.80 3.31 13.18
N HIS A 223 -4.59 2.78 13.03
CA HIS A 223 -3.57 3.30 12.13
C HIS A 223 -3.88 3.10 10.64
N ARG A 224 -4.76 2.16 10.32
CA ARG A 224 -5.13 1.82 8.92
C ARG A 224 -6.61 2.04 8.63
N THR A 225 -7.37 2.44 9.65
CA THR A 225 -8.82 2.67 9.61
C THR A 225 -9.56 1.55 8.89
N THR A 226 -9.32 0.30 9.31
CA THR A 226 -10.05 -0.88 8.83
C THR A 226 -10.81 -1.52 9.98
N ALA A 227 -11.97 -2.11 9.68
CA ALA A 227 -12.79 -2.84 10.63
C ALA A 227 -12.87 -4.31 10.19
N ALA A 228 -11.98 -5.13 10.72
CA ALA A 228 -11.91 -6.57 10.46
C ALA A 228 -12.98 -7.30 11.26
N GLU A 229 -13.82 -8.07 10.58
CA GLU A 229 -14.74 -8.97 11.25
C GLU A 229 -13.98 -10.10 11.92
N TYR A 230 -14.46 -10.52 13.09
CA TYR A 230 -14.02 -11.76 13.71
C TYR A 230 -15.21 -12.53 14.27
N TYR A 231 -15.04 -13.85 14.36
CA TYR A 231 -15.95 -14.73 15.06
C TYR A 231 -15.19 -15.88 15.70
N ILE A 232 -15.81 -16.53 16.70
CA ILE A 232 -15.27 -17.72 17.35
C ILE A 232 -16.12 -18.91 16.93
N GLU A 233 -15.47 -19.99 16.53
CA GLU A 233 -16.10 -21.27 16.21
C GLU A 233 -15.43 -22.39 17.01
N LYS A 234 -16.20 -23.43 17.34
CA LYS A 234 -15.72 -24.61 18.05
C LYS A 234 -15.63 -25.79 17.10
N ILE A 235 -14.41 -26.23 16.83
CA ILE A 235 -14.11 -27.37 15.94
C ILE A 235 -13.48 -28.46 16.82
N ASN A 236 -14.08 -29.65 16.82
CA ASN A 236 -13.62 -30.82 17.59
C ASN A 236 -13.31 -30.53 19.07
N GLY A 237 -14.09 -29.65 19.69
CA GLY A 237 -13.92 -29.29 21.11
C GLY A 237 -12.99 -28.11 21.36
N THR A 238 -12.24 -27.65 20.36
CA THR A 238 -11.30 -26.52 20.44
C THR A 238 -11.93 -25.26 19.90
N GLU A 239 -11.76 -24.13 20.60
CA GLU A 239 -12.15 -22.81 20.10
C GLU A 239 -11.10 -22.22 19.18
N TYR A 240 -11.56 -21.75 18.03
CA TYR A 240 -10.77 -21.01 17.06
C TYR A 240 -11.41 -19.64 16.81
N LEU A 241 -10.59 -18.60 16.74
CA LEU A 241 -11.00 -17.27 16.34
C LEU A 241 -10.59 -17.04 14.89
N PHE A 242 -11.56 -16.74 14.04
CA PHE A 242 -11.35 -16.37 12.64
C PHE A 242 -11.42 -14.86 12.55
N MET A 243 -10.44 -14.23 11.92
CA MET A 243 -10.38 -12.78 11.74
C MET A 243 -10.03 -12.44 10.30
N GLU A 244 -10.81 -11.54 9.69
CA GLU A 244 -10.49 -10.97 8.39
C GLU A 244 -9.14 -10.24 8.41
N TRP A 245 -8.28 -10.52 7.44
CA TRP A 245 -7.01 -9.86 7.23
C TRP A 245 -7.15 -8.64 6.33
N LYS A 246 -7.65 -7.53 6.88
CA LYS A 246 -7.82 -6.26 6.18
C LYS A 246 -6.55 -5.40 6.19
N LYS A 247 -5.49 -5.85 5.50
CA LYS A 247 -4.22 -5.11 5.33
C LYS A 247 -3.94 -4.78 3.86
N GLY A 248 -2.67 -4.82 3.42
CA GLY A 248 -2.21 -4.27 2.14
C GLY A 248 -3.06 -4.65 0.93
N ASN A 249 -3.33 -5.95 0.75
CA ASN A 249 -4.14 -6.45 -0.37
C ASN A 249 -5.59 -5.91 -0.34
N TYR A 250 -6.18 -5.81 0.85
CA TYR A 250 -7.53 -5.27 1.04
C TYR A 250 -7.58 -3.75 0.85
N ILE A 251 -6.62 -3.02 1.44
CA ILE A 251 -6.57 -1.55 1.46
C ILE A 251 -6.20 -1.03 0.06
N TYR A 252 -5.13 -1.56 -0.53
CA TYR A 252 -4.53 -1.03 -1.75
C TYR A 252 -4.80 -1.90 -2.97
N GLY A 253 -4.73 -3.23 -2.83
CA GLY A 253 -4.88 -4.17 -3.94
C GLY A 253 -6.32 -4.36 -4.44
N GLY A 254 -7.32 -3.82 -3.74
CA GLY A 254 -8.74 -3.98 -4.10
C GLY A 254 -9.30 -5.39 -3.84
N MET A 255 -8.57 -6.23 -3.11
CA MET A 255 -8.95 -7.62 -2.85
C MET A 255 -9.99 -7.74 -1.72
N LYS A 256 -10.62 -8.91 -1.64
CA LYS A 256 -11.33 -9.36 -0.45
C LYS A 256 -10.30 -9.80 0.62
N PRO A 257 -10.64 -9.72 1.91
CA PRO A 257 -9.72 -10.15 2.94
C PRO A 257 -9.63 -11.69 2.96
N ASP A 258 -8.41 -12.18 3.15
CA ASP A 258 -8.14 -13.54 3.62
C ASP A 258 -8.41 -13.62 5.14
N TYR A 259 -8.16 -14.77 5.76
CA TYR A 259 -8.42 -14.99 7.18
C TYR A 259 -7.18 -15.47 7.93
N TYR A 260 -6.92 -14.82 9.06
CA TYR A 260 -6.09 -15.45 10.10
C TYR A 260 -6.98 -16.28 11.02
N VAL A 261 -6.49 -17.47 11.37
CA VAL A 261 -7.12 -18.35 12.35
C VAL A 261 -6.24 -18.39 13.59
N PHE A 262 -6.85 -18.24 14.77
CA PHE A 262 -6.15 -18.25 16.04
C PHE A 262 -6.71 -19.30 16.98
N LYS A 263 -5.85 -19.84 17.83
CA LYS A 263 -6.20 -20.73 18.93
C LYS A 263 -5.88 -20.03 20.24
N ARG A 264 -6.78 -20.15 21.22
CA ARG A 264 -6.58 -19.54 22.54
C ARG A 264 -5.32 -20.09 23.21
N GLU A 265 -4.52 -19.22 23.80
CA GLU A 265 -3.43 -19.66 24.70
C GLU A 265 -4.03 -20.11 26.04
N LYS A 266 -3.44 -21.17 26.61
CA LYS A 266 -3.86 -21.72 27.90
C LYS A 266 -3.40 -20.85 29.05
#